data_AF-D4MLP6-F1
#
_entry.id   AF-D4MLP6-F1
#
_cell.length_a   1.000
_cell.length_b   1.000
_cell.length_c   1.000
_cell.angle_alpha   90.00
_cell.angle_beta   90.00
_cell.angle_gamma   90.00
#
_symmetry.space_group_name_H-M   'P 1'
#
loop_
_entity.id
_entity.type
_entity.pdbx_description
1 polymer ?
#
loop_
_entity_poly.entity_id
_entity_poly.type
_entity_poly.pdbx_seq_one_letter_code
_entity_poly.pdbx_strand_id
1 'polypeptide(L)'
;MEKAVTETNRRREIQMKYNEEHGITPKTIVKDVRAVLEISSGKDKGQKRKYTKAEREALIKQYTAEMKNAAKLLDFEHAAYLRDKIKELQESK
;
A
#
# COMPACT_ATOMS: atom_id res chain seq x y z
N MET A 1 4.93 26.84 10.56
CA MET A 1 3.76 26.51 9.73
C MET A 1 3.42 27.63 8.76
N GLU A 2 3.35 28.88 9.23
CA GLU A 2 2.96 30.05 8.44
C GLU A 2 3.69 30.18 7.08
N LYS A 3 5.03 30.08 7.06
CA LYS A 3 5.83 30.12 5.83
C LYS A 3 5.43 29.07 4.77
N ALA A 4 5.10 27.85 5.20
CA ALA A 4 4.72 26.77 4.29
C ALA A 4 3.34 27.01 3.67
N VAL A 5 2.43 27.59 4.44
CA VAL A 5 1.09 27.97 3.96
C VAL A 5 1.20 29.12 2.96
N THR A 6 1.99 30.15 3.26
CA THR A 6 2.21 31.28 2.34
C THR A 6 2.82 30.83 1.01
N GLU A 7 3.83 29.97 1.04
CA GLU A 7 4.45 29.45 -0.19
C GLU A 7 3.49 28.55 -0.98
N THR A 8 2.64 27.78 -0.29
CA THR A 8 1.59 26.97 -0.95
C THR A 8 0.58 27.86 -1.68
N ASN A 9 0.13 28.95 -1.06
CA ASN A 9 -0.79 29.90 -1.67
C ASN A 9 -0.15 30.61 -2.87
N ARG A 10 1.10 31.08 -2.73
CA ARG A 10 1.86 31.71 -3.83
C ARG A 10 1.97 30.79 -5.04
N ARG A 11 2.29 29.50 -4.84
CA ARG A 11 2.37 28.51 -5.94
C ARG A 11 1.02 28.25 -6.58
N ARG A 12 -0.04 28.16 -5.77
CA ARG A 12 -1.39 27.91 -6.26
C ARG A 12 -1.89 29.05 -7.13
N GLU A 13 -1.64 30.31 -6.77
CA GLU A 13 -2.00 31.48 -7.57
C GLU A 13 -1.34 31.44 -8.96
N ILE A 14 -0.03 31.15 -9.01
CA ILE A 14 0.71 31.01 -10.28
C ILE A 14 0.12 29.89 -11.14
N GLN A 15 -0.18 28.74 -10.54
CA GLN A 15 -0.76 27.59 -11.24
C GLN A 15 -2.15 27.90 -11.80
N MET A 16 -3.01 28.59 -11.04
CA MET A 16 -4.35 28.97 -11.47
C MET A 16 -4.29 29.95 -12.64
N LYS A 17 -3.44 30.98 -12.55
CA LYS A 17 -3.24 31.95 -13.64
C LYS A 17 -2.74 31.27 -14.91
N TYR A 18 -1.75 30.38 -14.79
CA TYR A 18 -1.25 29.61 -15.92
C TYR A 18 -2.36 28.74 -16.54
N ASN A 19 -3.15 28.07 -15.71
CA ASN A 19 -4.25 27.24 -16.18
C ASN A 19 -5.33 28.05 -16.91
N GLU A 20 -5.66 29.24 -16.41
CA GLU A 20 -6.62 30.16 -17.05
C GLU A 20 -6.10 30.67 -18.39
N GLU A 21 -4.85 31.14 -18.44
CA GLU A 21 -4.19 31.62 -19.67
C GLU A 21 -4.09 30.53 -20.76
N HIS A 22 -3.97 29.26 -20.36
CA HIS A 22 -3.77 28.13 -21.28
C HIS A 22 -5.03 27.25 -21.45
N GLY A 23 -6.16 27.60 -20.82
CA GLY A 23 -7.39 26.81 -20.86
C GLY A 23 -7.26 25.40 -20.26
N ILE A 24 -6.32 25.18 -19.32
CA ILE A 24 -6.05 23.88 -18.70
C ILE A 24 -7.04 23.63 -17.59
N THR A 25 -7.83 22.55 -17.71
CA THR A 25 -8.66 22.05 -16.61
C THR A 25 -7.85 21.06 -15.76
N PRO A 26 -7.64 21.31 -14.46
CA PRO A 26 -6.93 20.36 -13.59
C PRO A 26 -7.61 19.00 -13.55
N LYS A 27 -6.87 17.93 -13.80
CA LYS A 27 -7.35 16.54 -13.73
C LYS A 27 -6.40 15.69 -12.89
N THR A 28 -6.94 14.74 -12.14
CA THR A 28 -6.14 13.77 -11.38
C THR A 28 -5.39 12.86 -12.36
N ILE A 29 -4.08 12.73 -12.15
CA ILE A 29 -3.27 11.79 -12.92
C ILE A 29 -3.66 10.36 -12.49
N VAL A 30 -4.18 9.56 -13.42
CA VAL A 30 -4.38 8.12 -13.24
C VAL A 30 -3.23 7.42 -13.95
N LYS A 31 -2.35 6.76 -13.20
CA LYS A 31 -1.26 5.93 -13.74
C LYS A 31 -1.55 4.47 -13.41
N ASP A 32 -1.52 3.62 -14.43
CA ASP A 32 -1.54 2.18 -14.21
C ASP A 32 -0.25 1.76 -13.49
N VAL A 33 -0.43 1.01 -12.41
CA VAL A 33 0.68 0.39 -11.69
C VAL A 33 1.23 -0.69 -12.62
N ARG A 34 2.34 -0.40 -13.31
CA ARG A 34 3.07 -1.42 -14.07
C ARG A 34 3.38 -2.58 -13.14
N ALA A 35 3.06 -3.80 -13.56
CA ALA A 35 3.35 -5.02 -12.82
C ALA A 35 4.87 -5.23 -12.75
N VAL A 36 5.51 -4.68 -11.73
CA VAL A 36 6.95 -4.88 -11.48
C VAL A 36 7.21 -6.14 -10.65
N LEU A 37 6.18 -6.96 -10.37
CA LEU A 37 6.30 -8.16 -9.53
C LEU A 37 5.53 -9.35 -10.15
N GLU A 38 6.04 -9.87 -11.26
CA GLU A 38 5.85 -11.28 -11.63
C GLU A 38 7.15 -12.04 -11.37
N ILE A 39 7.49 -12.28 -10.10
CA ILE A 39 8.48 -13.31 -9.76
C ILE A 39 7.85 -14.22 -8.71
N SER A 40 7.54 -15.43 -9.19
CA SER A 40 7.25 -16.64 -8.43
C SER A 40 5.89 -16.74 -7.71
N SER A 41 4.81 -16.89 -8.50
CA SER A 41 3.58 -17.52 -7.98
C SER A 41 3.64 -19.04 -8.14
N GLY A 42 4.53 -19.68 -7.37
CA GLY A 42 4.46 -21.11 -7.10
C GLY A 42 3.23 -21.40 -6.23
N LYS A 43 2.10 -21.72 -6.87
CA LYS A 43 0.86 -22.14 -6.19
C LYS A 43 1.07 -23.51 -5.52
N ASP A 44 1.62 -23.54 -4.32
CA ASP A 44 1.45 -24.69 -3.44
C ASP A 44 0.11 -24.60 -2.71
N LYS A 45 -0.88 -25.32 -3.24
CA LYS A 45 -2.19 -25.52 -2.59
C LYS A 45 -2.04 -26.50 -1.43
N GLY A 46 -1.38 -26.07 -0.35
CA GLY A 46 -1.36 -26.77 0.93
C GLY A 46 -2.73 -26.75 1.59
N GLN A 47 -3.13 -27.86 2.22
CA GLN A 47 -4.43 -28.06 2.85
C GLN A 47 -4.79 -26.92 3.82
N LYS A 48 -5.92 -26.24 3.57
CA LYS A 48 -6.45 -25.18 4.43
C LYS A 48 -6.89 -25.75 5.78
N ARG A 49 -6.07 -25.57 6.82
CA ARG A 49 -6.52 -25.72 8.21
C ARG A 49 -7.65 -24.72 8.47
N LYS A 50 -8.81 -25.20 8.90
CA LYS A 50 -9.96 -24.35 9.24
C LYS A 50 -9.73 -23.73 10.62
N TYR A 51 -9.19 -22.51 10.63
CA TYR A 51 -9.16 -21.69 11.84
C TYR A 51 -10.55 -21.09 12.11
N THR A 52 -10.91 -20.90 13.37
CA THR A 52 -12.08 -20.10 13.74
C THR A 52 -11.83 -18.61 13.45
N LYS A 53 -12.90 -17.81 13.33
CA LYS A 53 -12.77 -16.38 13.03
C LYS A 53 -11.90 -15.63 14.05
N ALA A 54 -12.06 -15.94 15.33
CA ALA A 54 -11.31 -15.32 16.42
C ALA A 54 -9.81 -15.69 16.38
N GLU A 55 -9.49 -16.96 16.09
CA GLU A 55 -8.09 -17.39 15.94
C GLU A 55 -7.43 -16.73 14.73
N ARG A 56 -8.15 -16.59 13.60
CA ARG A 56 -7.60 -15.88 12.42
C ARG A 56 -7.29 -14.42 12.71
N GLU A 57 -8.18 -13.72 13.40
CA GLU A 57 -7.96 -12.31 13.77
C GLU A 57 -6.75 -12.15 14.69
N ALA A 58 -6.56 -13.08 15.63
CA ALA A 58 -5.38 -13.10 16.50
C ALA A 58 -4.08 -13.34 15.70
N LEU A 59 -4.06 -14.34 14.81
CA LEU A 59 -2.91 -14.63 13.94
C LEU A 59 -2.59 -13.47 13.00
N ILE A 60 -3.60 -12.85 12.38
CA ILE A 60 -3.42 -11.68 11.51
C ILE A 60 -2.77 -10.54 12.30
N LYS A 61 -3.23 -10.28 13.53
CA LYS A 61 -2.65 -9.23 14.39
C LYS A 61 -1.19 -9.51 14.71
N GLN A 62 -0.85 -10.76 15.03
CA GLN A 62 0.52 -11.18 15.29
C GLN A 62 1.41 -11.00 14.05
N TYR A 63 1.03 -11.60 12.91
CA TYR A 63 1.80 -11.48 11.67
C TYR A 63 1.92 -10.04 11.18
N THR A 64 0.93 -9.18 11.44
CA THR A 64 1.02 -7.75 11.11
C THR A 64 2.09 -7.05 11.95
N ALA A 65 2.22 -7.40 13.23
CA ALA A 65 3.26 -6.85 14.08
C ALA A 65 4.65 -7.32 13.64
N GLU A 66 4.80 -8.62 13.35
CA GLU A 66 6.04 -9.22 12.85
C GLU A 66 6.45 -8.62 11.50
N MET A 67 5.51 -8.46 10.56
CA MET A 67 5.74 -7.85 9.25
C MET A 67 6.25 -6.42 9.37
N LYS A 68 5.65 -5.63 10.28
CA LYS A 68 6.10 -4.25 10.56
C LYS A 68 7.49 -4.22 11.17
N ASN A 69 7.84 -5.20 12.01
CA ASN A 69 9.18 -5.30 12.58
C ASN A 69 10.22 -5.71 11.52
N ALA A 70 9.89 -6.68 10.67
CA ALA A 70 10.72 -7.08 9.53
C ALA A 70 10.98 -5.90 8.58
N ALA A 71 9.95 -5.12 8.27
CA ALA A 71 10.07 -3.91 7.47
C ALA A 71 10.97 -2.84 8.12
N LYS A 72 10.93 -2.70 9.46
CA LYS A 72 11.85 -1.80 10.19
C LYS A 72 13.29 -2.28 10.14
N LEU A 73 13.51 -3.60 10.13
CA LEU A 73 14.82 -4.23 10.02
C LEU A 73 15.34 -4.31 8.57
N LEU A 74 14.59 -3.77 7.60
CA LEU A 74 14.89 -3.83 6.16
C LEU A 74 14.88 -5.25 5.57
N ASP A 75 14.27 -6.22 6.28
CA ASP A 75 14.05 -7.57 5.78
C ASP A 75 12.73 -7.63 5.00
N PHE A 76 12.82 -7.23 3.73
CA PHE A 76 11.66 -7.15 2.84
C PHE A 76 11.19 -8.51 2.35
N GLU A 77 12.07 -9.52 2.28
CA GLU A 77 11.70 -10.89 1.90
C GLU A 77 10.80 -11.51 2.96
N HIS A 78 11.18 -11.38 4.24
CA HIS A 78 10.37 -11.86 5.34
C HIS A 78 9.05 -11.06 5.48
N ALA A 79 9.09 -9.75 5.29
CA ALA A 79 7.88 -8.93 5.27
C ALA A 79 6.92 -9.33 4.13
N ALA A 80 7.44 -9.63 2.94
CA ALA A 80 6.64 -10.09 1.80
C ALA A 80 5.99 -11.47 2.08
N TYR A 81 6.75 -12.39 2.67
CA TYR A 81 6.22 -13.70 3.08
C TYR A 81 5.06 -13.56 4.09
N LEU A 82 5.23 -12.71 5.12
CA LEU A 82 4.19 -12.47 6.12
C LEU A 82 2.94 -11.79 5.53
N ARG A 83 3.13 -10.86 4.58
CA ARG A 83 2.03 -10.23 3.84
C ARG A 83 1.20 -11.28 3.10
N ASP A 84 1.85 -12.19 2.40
CA ASP A 84 1.16 -13.21 1.60
C ASP A 84 0.43 -14.22 2.50
N LYS A 85 1.00 -14.56 3.67
CA LYS A 85 0.33 -15.35 4.71
C LYS A 85 -0.90 -14.65 5.31
N ILE A 86 -0.82 -13.34 5.56
CA ILE A 86 -1.98 -12.55 6.01
C ILE A 86 -3.09 -12.59 4.95
N LYS A 87 -2.73 -12.42 3.68
CA LYS A 87 -3.69 -12.47 2.55
C LYS A 87 -4.37 -13.84 2.45
N GLU A 88 -3.61 -14.92 2.58
CA GLU A 88 -4.15 -16.29 2.60
C GLU A 88 -5.16 -16.50 3.74
N LEU A 89 -4.87 -16.00 4.94
CA LEU A 89 -5.77 -16.07 6.08
C LEU A 89 -7.05 -15.25 5.87
N GLN A 90 -6.96 -14.08 5.23
CA GLN A 90 -8.11 -13.23 4.92
C GLN A 90 -9.02 -13.82 3.83
N GLU A 91 -8.43 -14.43 2.79
CA GLU A 91 -9.18 -15.07 1.69
C GLU A 91 -9.83 -16.39 2.08
N SER A 92 -9.38 -17.03 3.18
CA SER A 92 -9.89 -18.31 3.66
C SER A 92 -11.32 -18.29 4.26
N LYS A 93 -12.13 -17.25 3.99
CA LYS A 93 -13.50 -17.06 4.51
C LYS A 93 -14.35 -18.33 4.48
#